data_AF-A0A523GBM1-F1
#
_entry.id   AF-A0A523GBM1-F1
#
_cell.length_a   1.000
_cell.length_b   1.000
_cell.length_c   1.000
_cell.angle_alpha   90.00
_cell.angle_beta   90.00
_cell.angle_gamma   90.00
#
_symmetry.space_group_name_H-M   'P 1'
#
loop_
_entity.id
_entity.type
_entity.pdbx_description
1 polymer ?
#
loop_
_entity_poly.entity_id
_entity_poly.type
_entity_poly.pdbx_seq_one_letter_code
_entity_poly.pdbx_strand_id
1 'polypeptide(L)'
;MRALLIFSLVAFSLPLSPFQAWAQIGAPSEQPFILILGIGQDAGVPQSGDHTHPGWTDPESAHLATSLGLVDPASGKKWMFEASPDFRRQWYMLEQTEPSSGQLTPEGIFLTHAHIGHYTGLMFLGHESIGASNVSVYAMPLMADFLELNGPWDQLVRLQNIRMRRMGENIPVRLTNQIQVIPFIVPHRQEYAEVVG
;
A
#
# COMPACT_ATOMS: atom_id res chain seq x y z
N MET A 1 6.38 -48.46 -64.94
CA MET A 1 6.23 -49.04 -63.59
C MET A 1 5.91 -47.89 -62.64
N ARG A 2 4.69 -47.85 -62.10
CA ARG A 2 4.17 -46.75 -61.28
C ARG A 2 4.61 -46.97 -59.83
N ALA A 3 5.35 -46.02 -59.24
CA ALA A 3 5.63 -46.00 -57.82
C ALA A 3 4.54 -45.17 -57.12
N LEU A 4 3.80 -45.82 -56.21
CA LEU A 4 2.74 -45.25 -55.41
C LEU A 4 3.36 -44.73 -54.10
N LEU A 5 3.44 -43.40 -53.92
CA LEU A 5 3.85 -42.76 -52.67
C LEU A 5 2.61 -42.57 -51.80
N ILE A 6 2.48 -43.36 -50.74
CA ILE A 6 1.44 -43.21 -49.71
C ILE A 6 1.98 -42.22 -48.68
N PHE A 7 1.47 -41.00 -48.68
CA PHE A 7 1.66 -40.06 -47.57
C PHE A 7 0.66 -40.41 -46.47
N SER A 8 1.15 -40.95 -45.36
CA SER A 8 0.35 -41.13 -44.15
C SER A 8 0.23 -39.77 -43.44
N LEU A 9 -0.97 -39.19 -43.44
CA LEU A 9 -1.28 -38.01 -42.62
C LEU A 9 -1.43 -38.45 -41.16
N VAL A 10 -0.39 -38.23 -40.35
CA VAL A 10 -0.52 -38.29 -38.90
C VAL A 10 -1.14 -36.98 -38.44
N ALA A 11 -2.45 -36.99 -38.16
CA ALA A 11 -3.13 -35.88 -37.52
C ALA A 11 -2.71 -35.82 -36.04
N PHE A 12 -1.80 -34.92 -35.71
CA PHE A 12 -1.56 -34.51 -34.32
C PHE A 12 -2.75 -33.65 -33.88
N SER A 13 -3.67 -34.22 -33.11
CA SER A 13 -4.64 -33.45 -32.34
C SER A 13 -3.89 -32.72 -31.21
N LEU A 14 -3.55 -31.46 -31.44
CA LEU A 14 -3.13 -30.58 -30.35
C LEU A 14 -4.31 -30.46 -29.37
N PRO A 15 -4.13 -30.78 -28.07
CA PRO A 15 -5.17 -30.52 -27.09
C PRO A 15 -5.37 -29.00 -27.01
N LEU A 16 -6.59 -28.55 -27.32
CA LEU A 16 -7.05 -27.20 -27.04
C LEU A 16 -6.85 -26.97 -25.53
N SER A 17 -5.88 -26.14 -25.15
CA SER A 17 -5.69 -25.76 -23.75
C SER A 17 -6.91 -24.97 -23.29
N PRO A 18 -7.64 -25.41 -22.25
CA PRO A 18 -8.77 -24.64 -21.73
C PRO A 18 -8.25 -23.63 -20.71
N PHE A 19 -7.36 -22.72 -21.11
CA PHE A 19 -6.90 -21.62 -20.26
C PHE A 19 -6.57 -20.40 -21.10
N GLN A 20 -7.59 -19.90 -21.79
CA GLN A 20 -7.70 -18.47 -22.11
C GLN A 20 -8.98 -17.95 -21.49
N ALA A 21 -9.06 -18.03 -20.15
CA ALA A 21 -9.81 -17.03 -19.42
C ALA A 21 -8.96 -15.76 -19.47
N TRP A 22 -9.03 -15.02 -20.58
CA TRP A 22 -8.70 -13.61 -20.52
C TRP A 22 -9.74 -13.03 -19.57
N ALA A 23 -9.33 -12.77 -18.33
CA ALA A 23 -10.04 -11.79 -17.53
C ALA A 23 -10.27 -10.60 -18.46
N GLN A 24 -11.53 -10.23 -18.65
CA GLN A 24 -11.82 -8.93 -19.24
C GLN A 24 -11.18 -7.92 -18.27
N ILE A 25 -9.96 -7.52 -18.57
CA ILE A 25 -9.39 -6.28 -18.06
C ILE A 25 -10.34 -5.25 -18.63
N GLY A 26 -11.32 -4.83 -17.81
CA GLY A 26 -12.14 -3.68 -18.14
C GLY A 26 -11.20 -2.55 -18.54
N ALA A 27 -11.65 -1.68 -19.45
CA ALA A 27 -10.87 -0.50 -19.79
C ALA A 27 -10.36 0.17 -18.49
N PRO A 28 -9.10 0.64 -18.44
CA PRO A 28 -8.56 1.30 -17.26
C PRO A 28 -9.59 2.29 -16.74
N SER A 29 -10.04 2.11 -15.50
CA SER A 29 -10.95 3.05 -14.88
C SER A 29 -10.19 4.35 -14.73
N GLU A 30 -10.62 5.44 -15.36
CA GLU A 30 -10.03 6.76 -15.10
C GLU A 30 -10.41 7.32 -13.73
N GLN A 31 -11.35 6.66 -13.02
CA GLN A 31 -11.83 7.13 -11.73
C GLN A 31 -10.93 6.67 -10.58
N PRO A 32 -10.64 7.56 -9.61
CA PRO A 32 -9.95 7.19 -8.39
C PRO A 32 -10.67 6.09 -7.61
N PHE A 33 -9.91 5.22 -6.96
CA PHE A 33 -10.45 4.14 -6.13
C PHE A 33 -9.61 3.88 -4.89
N ILE A 34 -10.22 3.20 -3.92
CA ILE A 34 -9.56 2.74 -2.70
C ILE A 34 -9.31 1.23 -2.81
N LEU A 35 -8.11 0.80 -2.41
CA LEU A 35 -7.75 -0.60 -2.21
C LEU A 35 -7.58 -0.87 -0.72
N ILE A 36 -8.18 -1.96 -0.22
CA ILE A 36 -7.94 -2.43 1.14
C ILE A 36 -6.63 -3.23 1.14
N LEU A 37 -5.62 -2.73 1.86
CA LEU A 37 -4.29 -3.34 1.94
C LEU A 37 -4.10 -4.18 3.20
N GLY A 38 -4.88 -3.92 4.24
CA GLY A 38 -4.91 -4.71 5.46
C GLY A 38 -6.12 -4.35 6.32
N ILE A 39 -6.57 -5.32 7.12
CA ILE A 39 -7.77 -5.23 7.97
C ILE A 39 -7.50 -5.73 9.40
N GLY A 40 -6.26 -6.13 9.69
CA GLY A 40 -5.84 -6.58 11.01
C GLY A 40 -5.69 -5.40 11.98
N GLN A 41 -5.55 -5.74 13.26
CA GLN A 41 -5.14 -4.80 14.31
C GLN A 41 -3.70 -4.33 14.11
N ASP A 42 -3.17 -3.51 15.02
CA ASP A 42 -1.89 -2.83 14.88
C ASP A 42 -0.71 -3.74 14.47
N ALA A 43 -0.61 -4.94 15.04
CA ALA A 43 0.43 -5.92 14.74
C ALA A 43 0.02 -6.99 13.71
N GLY A 44 -1.13 -6.80 13.05
CA GLY A 44 -1.74 -7.78 12.15
C GLY A 44 -2.40 -8.96 12.88
N VAL A 45 -2.62 -10.03 12.13
CA VAL A 45 -3.13 -11.31 12.60
C VAL A 45 -2.29 -12.41 11.94
N PRO A 46 -1.71 -13.34 12.71
CA PRO A 46 -1.83 -13.49 14.16
C PRO A 46 -1.03 -12.46 14.98
N GLN A 47 -1.47 -12.23 16.21
CA GLN A 47 -0.76 -11.39 17.18
C GLN A 47 0.45 -12.16 17.75
N SER A 48 1.57 -11.47 18.02
CA SER A 48 2.83 -12.13 18.41
C SER A 48 2.76 -13.00 19.67
N GLY A 49 1.77 -12.76 20.55
CA GLY A 49 1.54 -13.54 21.77
C GLY A 49 0.57 -14.72 21.62
N ASP A 50 -0.11 -14.87 20.48
CA ASP A 50 -1.03 -15.98 20.24
C ASP A 50 -0.38 -17.03 19.35
N HIS A 51 0.35 -17.97 19.94
CA HIS A 51 1.03 -19.05 19.21
C HIS A 51 0.10 -20.16 18.70
N THR A 52 -1.21 -20.09 18.97
CA THR A 52 -2.18 -21.13 18.60
C THR A 52 -3.02 -20.76 17.38
N HIS A 53 -2.94 -19.51 16.93
CA HIS A 53 -3.73 -19.02 15.81
C HIS A 53 -3.40 -19.77 14.50
N PRO A 54 -4.40 -20.19 13.70
CA PRO A 54 -4.17 -20.88 12.43
C PRO A 54 -3.39 -20.04 11.42
N GLY A 55 -3.50 -18.71 11.50
CA GLY A 55 -2.79 -17.75 10.65
C GLY A 55 -1.26 -17.86 10.63
N TRP A 56 -0.63 -18.60 11.57
CA TRP A 56 0.81 -18.91 11.49
C TRP A 56 1.15 -19.89 10.36
N THR A 57 0.22 -20.77 10.00
CA THR A 57 0.42 -21.83 9.01
C THR A 57 -0.52 -21.74 7.82
N ASP A 58 -1.65 -21.06 7.99
CA ASP A 58 -2.65 -20.84 6.94
C ASP A 58 -2.74 -19.34 6.57
N PRO A 59 -2.26 -18.94 5.37
CA PRO A 59 -2.33 -17.56 4.91
C PRO A 59 -3.74 -16.98 4.78
N GLU A 60 -4.78 -17.82 4.58
CA GLU A 60 -6.17 -17.33 4.50
C GLU A 60 -6.70 -16.87 5.85
N SER A 61 -6.13 -17.43 6.92
CA SER A 61 -6.40 -17.05 8.31
C SER A 61 -5.51 -15.90 8.80
N ALA A 62 -4.65 -15.34 7.97
CA ALA A 62 -3.76 -14.23 8.33
C ALA A 62 -4.24 -12.90 7.74
N HIS A 63 -4.04 -11.81 8.48
CA HIS A 63 -4.38 -10.46 8.04
C HIS A 63 -3.24 -9.50 8.30
N LEU A 64 -2.89 -8.70 7.28
CA LEU A 64 -1.96 -7.60 7.45
C LEU A 64 -2.58 -6.52 8.33
N ALA A 65 -1.73 -5.78 9.06
CA ALA A 65 -2.14 -4.62 9.84
C ALA A 65 -2.90 -3.60 8.98
N THR A 66 -3.80 -2.84 9.60
CA THR A 66 -4.68 -1.90 8.91
C THR A 66 -3.92 -0.97 7.95
N SER A 67 -4.39 -0.88 6.70
CA SER A 67 -3.90 0.10 5.73
C SER A 67 -4.85 0.17 4.53
N LEU A 68 -4.97 1.37 3.94
CA LEU A 68 -5.67 1.60 2.68
C LEU A 68 -4.72 2.18 1.65
N GLY A 69 -4.93 1.83 0.39
CA GLY A 69 -4.33 2.49 -0.77
C GLY A 69 -5.34 3.38 -1.47
N LEU A 70 -4.93 4.57 -1.90
CA LEU A 70 -5.69 5.43 -2.79
C LEU A 70 -4.96 5.52 -4.12
N VAL A 71 -5.64 5.15 -5.20
CA VAL A 71 -5.09 5.17 -6.55
C VAL A 71 -5.83 6.23 -7.36
N ASP A 72 -5.07 7.08 -8.05
CA ASP A 72 -5.58 8.01 -9.06
C ASP A 72 -5.07 7.59 -10.44
N PRO A 73 -5.84 6.79 -11.20
CA PRO A 73 -5.42 6.31 -12.51
C PRO A 73 -5.13 7.43 -13.51
N ALA A 74 -5.82 8.57 -13.41
CA ALA A 74 -5.62 9.70 -14.33
C ALA A 74 -4.23 10.35 -14.18
N SER A 75 -3.63 10.31 -12.99
CA SER A 75 -2.28 10.85 -12.73
C SER A 75 -1.21 9.76 -12.53
N GLY A 76 -1.61 8.49 -12.40
CA GLY A 76 -0.73 7.38 -12.04
C GLY A 76 -0.21 7.47 -10.61
N LYS A 77 -0.74 8.38 -9.78
CA LYS A 77 -0.29 8.62 -8.40
C LYS A 77 -1.02 7.70 -7.43
N LYS A 78 -0.29 7.31 -6.39
CA LYS A 78 -0.76 6.39 -5.35
C LYS A 78 -0.42 6.96 -3.98
N TRP A 79 -1.35 6.87 -3.05
CA TRP A 79 -1.15 7.25 -1.64
C TRP A 79 -1.49 6.06 -0.75
N MET A 80 -0.91 6.06 0.45
CA MET A 80 -1.26 5.10 1.49
C MET A 80 -1.87 5.82 2.69
N PHE A 81 -2.84 5.18 3.33
CA PHE A 81 -3.27 5.49 4.68
C PHE A 81 -2.65 4.42 5.57
N GLU A 82 -1.89 4.89 6.54
CA GLU A 82 -0.94 4.16 7.36
C GLU A 82 0.30 3.65 6.63
N ALA A 83 1.44 3.78 7.31
CA ALA A 83 2.63 3.00 7.05
C ALA A 83 2.74 1.93 8.14
N SER A 84 2.00 0.83 7.97
CA SER A 84 1.96 -0.26 8.94
C SER A 84 3.27 -1.07 8.98
N PRO A 85 3.46 -1.96 9.98
CA PRO A 85 4.59 -2.91 10.00
C PRO A 85 4.69 -3.77 8.72
N ASP A 86 3.56 -3.98 8.02
CA ASP A 86 3.46 -4.75 6.78
C ASP A 86 3.71 -3.93 5.50
N PHE A 87 4.18 -2.68 5.63
CA PHE A 87 4.34 -1.70 4.55
C PHE A 87 4.95 -2.29 3.26
N ARG A 88 6.01 -3.11 3.36
CA ARG A 88 6.66 -3.70 2.17
C ARG A 88 5.69 -4.53 1.32
N ARG A 89 4.84 -5.35 1.95
CA ARG A 89 3.86 -6.18 1.25
C ARG A 89 2.69 -5.35 0.75
N GLN A 90 2.22 -4.41 1.57
CA GLN A 90 1.11 -3.52 1.23
C GLN A 90 1.45 -2.59 0.06
N TRP A 91 2.66 -2.04 0.05
CA TRP A 91 3.17 -1.25 -1.07
C TRP A 91 3.27 -2.09 -2.35
N TYR A 92 3.81 -3.31 -2.26
CA TYR A 92 3.86 -4.21 -3.41
C TYR A 92 2.47 -4.51 -3.98
N MET A 93 1.48 -4.77 -3.11
CA MET A 93 0.09 -4.99 -3.51
C MET A 93 -0.51 -3.77 -4.22
N LEU A 94 -0.29 -2.58 -3.68
CA LEU A 94 -0.75 -1.32 -4.27
C LEU A 94 -0.08 -1.05 -5.63
N GLU A 95 1.18 -1.45 -5.79
CA GLU A 95 1.90 -1.33 -7.06
C GLU A 95 1.33 -2.22 -8.16
N GLN A 96 0.66 -3.33 -7.83
CA GLN A 96 0.09 -4.25 -8.83
C GLN A 96 -1.20 -3.75 -9.48
N THR A 97 -1.84 -2.69 -8.98
CA THR A 97 -3.18 -2.32 -9.46
C THR A 97 -3.18 -1.65 -10.83
N GLU A 98 -2.23 -0.75 -11.07
CA GLU A 98 -2.13 0.06 -12.28
C GLU A 98 -0.65 0.38 -12.58
N PRO A 99 -0.26 0.53 -13.86
CA PRO A 99 1.10 0.91 -14.22
C PRO A 99 1.54 2.18 -13.49
N SER A 100 2.55 2.05 -12.64
CA SER A 100 3.12 3.18 -11.91
C SER A 100 3.74 4.15 -12.90
N SER A 101 3.81 5.44 -12.54
CA SER A 101 4.50 6.50 -13.31
C SER A 101 6.03 6.30 -13.41
N GLY A 102 6.55 5.10 -13.10
CA GLY A 102 7.96 4.79 -12.92
C GLY A 102 8.49 5.09 -11.51
N GLN A 103 7.65 5.66 -10.63
CA GLN A 103 8.01 5.95 -9.25
C GLN A 103 7.80 4.73 -8.35
N LEU A 104 8.85 4.32 -7.62
CA LEU A 104 8.82 3.16 -6.73
C LEU A 104 8.35 3.50 -5.30
N THR A 105 7.79 4.68 -5.07
CA THR A 105 7.35 5.15 -3.74
C THR A 105 5.94 5.73 -3.83
N PRO A 106 5.16 5.72 -2.74
CA PRO A 106 3.90 6.43 -2.70
C PRO A 106 4.15 7.95 -2.85
N GLU A 107 3.22 8.65 -3.51
CA GLU A 107 3.22 10.11 -3.61
C GLU A 107 3.10 10.74 -2.20
N GLY A 108 2.35 10.08 -1.32
CA GLY A 108 2.35 10.40 0.09
C GLY A 108 1.66 9.37 0.97
N ILE A 109 1.85 9.54 2.27
CA ILE A 109 1.33 8.65 3.31
C ILE A 109 0.58 9.51 4.33
N PHE A 110 -0.65 9.14 4.64
CA PHE A 110 -1.46 9.74 5.70
C PHE A 110 -1.38 8.88 6.95
N LEU A 111 -1.10 9.49 8.11
CA LEU A 111 -1.03 8.80 9.40
C LEU A 111 -2.17 9.26 10.28
N THR A 112 -2.88 8.31 10.91
CA THR A 112 -4.01 8.65 11.78
C THR A 112 -3.61 8.88 13.23
N HIS A 113 -2.66 8.09 13.76
CA HIS A 113 -2.22 8.20 15.16
C HIS A 113 -0.90 7.45 15.45
N ALA A 114 -0.41 7.58 16.68
CA ALA A 114 0.90 7.08 17.13
C ALA A 114 0.91 5.65 17.71
N HIS A 115 0.15 4.72 17.13
CA HIS A 115 0.27 3.30 17.46
C HIS A 115 1.13 2.54 16.43
N ILE A 116 1.73 1.42 16.84
CA ILE A 116 2.73 0.72 16.01
C ILE A 116 2.19 0.30 14.64
N GLY A 117 0.89 0.06 14.52
CA GLY A 117 0.21 -0.32 13.28
C GLY A 117 0.13 0.76 12.23
N HIS A 118 0.46 2.00 12.59
CA HIS A 118 0.09 3.17 11.80
C HIS A 118 1.30 3.86 11.16
N TYR A 119 2.48 3.82 11.79
CA TYR A 119 3.62 4.62 11.33
C TYR A 119 4.97 3.89 11.34
N THR A 120 5.07 2.69 11.93
CA THR A 120 6.37 2.01 12.05
C THR A 120 6.94 1.60 10.70
N GLY A 121 6.08 1.36 9.70
CA GLY A 121 6.47 1.08 8.32
C GLY A 121 7.22 2.21 7.64
N LEU A 122 7.16 3.46 8.16
CA LEU A 122 7.97 4.56 7.65
C LEU A 122 9.46 4.23 7.65
N MET A 123 9.93 3.36 8.55
CA MET A 123 11.33 2.94 8.60
C MET A 123 11.82 2.33 7.28
N PHE A 124 10.92 1.74 6.48
CA PHE A 124 11.27 1.19 5.17
C PHE A 124 11.45 2.25 4.07
N LEU A 125 11.20 3.53 4.37
CA LEU A 125 11.50 4.64 3.47
C LEU A 125 12.98 5.06 3.51
N GLY A 126 13.74 4.62 4.52
CA GLY A 126 15.16 4.93 4.68
C GLY A 126 16.09 4.23 3.69
N HIS A 127 17.38 4.57 3.75
CA HIS A 127 18.42 4.02 2.87
C HIS A 127 18.63 2.51 3.01
N GLU A 128 18.28 1.94 4.16
CA GLU A 128 18.35 0.50 4.43
C GLU A 128 17.29 -0.30 3.66
N SER A 129 16.33 0.36 3.04
CA SER A 129 15.32 -0.28 2.21
C SER A 129 15.12 0.48 0.90
N ILE A 130 14.04 1.25 0.74
CA ILE A 130 13.72 1.82 -0.58
C ILE A 130 14.56 3.05 -0.94
N GLY A 131 15.21 3.68 0.04
CA GLY A 131 15.98 4.90 -0.17
C GLY A 131 15.13 6.00 -0.78
N ALA A 132 13.96 6.26 -0.21
CA ALA A 132 12.99 7.21 -0.74
C ALA A 132 13.58 8.63 -0.81
N SER A 133 12.99 9.48 -1.63
CA SER A 133 13.32 10.91 -1.67
C SER A 133 12.04 11.73 -1.60
N ASN A 134 11.94 12.56 -0.57
CA ASN A 134 10.88 13.55 -0.37
C ASN A 134 9.44 12.98 -0.40
N VAL A 135 9.21 11.74 0.06
CA VAL A 135 7.84 11.20 0.21
C VAL A 135 7.07 12.09 1.19
N SER A 136 5.90 12.58 0.79
CA SER A 136 5.10 13.44 1.66
C SER A 136 4.45 12.59 2.76
N VAL A 137 4.66 12.96 4.02
CA VAL A 137 4.01 12.30 5.17
C VAL A 137 3.07 13.30 5.82
N TYR A 138 1.78 13.01 5.76
CA TYR A 138 0.71 13.84 6.29
C TYR A 138 0.33 13.36 7.68
N ALA A 139 0.46 14.25 8.67
CA ALA A 139 0.22 13.94 10.06
C ALA A 139 -0.32 15.17 10.80
N MET A 140 -1.08 14.95 11.87
CA MET A 140 -1.47 16.03 12.78
C MET A 140 -0.23 16.60 13.52
N PRO A 141 -0.30 17.84 14.07
CA PRO A 141 0.86 18.50 14.64
C PRO A 141 1.64 17.69 15.68
N LEU A 142 0.98 17.06 16.66
CA LEU A 142 1.70 16.28 17.69
C LEU A 142 2.34 15.03 17.10
N MET A 143 1.67 14.34 16.18
CA MET A 143 2.27 13.21 15.46
C MET A 143 3.50 13.65 14.65
N ALA A 144 3.43 14.82 14.01
CA ALA A 144 4.56 15.35 13.25
C ALA A 144 5.75 15.69 14.17
N ASP A 145 5.49 16.35 15.30
CA ASP A 145 6.51 16.64 16.32
C ASP A 145 7.15 15.35 16.84
N PHE A 146 6.34 14.32 17.12
CA PHE A 146 6.83 13.03 17.57
C PHE A 146 7.81 12.40 16.58
N LEU A 147 7.48 12.38 15.29
CA LEU A 147 8.37 11.81 14.26
C LEU A 147 9.63 12.66 14.01
N GLU A 148 9.54 13.98 14.12
CA GLU A 148 10.67 14.89 13.91
C GLU A 148 11.67 14.87 15.08
N LEU A 149 11.23 14.47 16.28
CA LEU A 149 12.03 14.51 17.51
C LEU A 149 12.51 13.13 17.98
N ASN A 150 12.00 12.03 17.43
CA ASN A 150 12.31 10.68 17.90
C ASN A 150 12.91 9.80 16.80
N GLY A 151 13.98 9.10 17.17
CA GLY A 151 14.54 8.04 16.33
C GLY A 151 13.63 6.81 16.28
N PRO A 152 13.65 6.05 15.17
CA PRO A 152 14.50 6.25 14.01
C PRO A 152 13.94 7.25 12.96
N TRP A 153 12.74 7.81 13.18
CA TRP A 153 12.04 8.60 12.14
C TRP A 153 12.65 9.98 11.90
N ASP A 154 13.26 10.61 12.91
CA ASP A 154 13.96 11.89 12.77
C ASP A 154 15.05 11.82 11.68
N GLN A 155 15.68 10.65 11.53
CA GLN A 155 16.67 10.40 10.48
C GLN A 155 16.07 10.49 9.08
N LEU A 156 14.86 9.97 8.87
CA LEU A 156 14.17 10.02 7.58
C LEU A 156 13.88 11.46 7.17
N VAL A 157 13.55 12.32 8.14
CA VAL A 157 13.34 13.76 7.93
C VAL A 157 14.66 14.44 7.60
N ARG A 158 15.69 14.22 8.43
CA ARG A 158 17.03 14.83 8.26
C ARG A 158 17.69 14.45 6.94
N LEU A 159 17.54 13.19 6.50
CA LEU A 159 18.07 12.68 5.24
C LEU A 159 17.15 12.94 4.05
N GLN A 160 16.04 13.65 4.26
CA GLN A 160 15.06 14.01 3.23
C GLN A 160 14.44 12.79 2.51
N ASN A 161 14.39 11.63 3.17
CA ASN A 161 13.63 10.48 2.69
C ASN A 161 12.12 10.78 2.75
N ILE A 162 11.69 11.47 3.82
CA ILE A 162 10.33 11.96 3.99
C ILE A 162 10.28 13.47 4.17
N ARG A 163 9.14 14.07 3.84
CA ARG A 163 8.81 15.47 4.10
C ARG A 163 7.52 15.55 4.88
N MET A 164 7.59 16.07 6.11
CA MET A 164 6.42 16.26 6.95
C MET A 164 5.48 17.33 6.40
N ARG A 165 4.19 17.00 6.38
CA ARG A 165 3.07 17.86 5.96
C ARG A 165 2.06 17.88 7.10
N ARG A 166 2.04 18.97 7.85
CA ARG A 166 1.11 19.10 8.99
C ARG A 166 -0.31 19.28 8.47
N MET A 167 -1.21 18.45 8.97
CA MET A 167 -2.64 18.54 8.75
C MET A 167 -3.30 19.44 9.82
N GLY A 168 -4.53 19.86 9.58
CA GLY A 168 -5.35 20.54 10.57
C GLY A 168 -6.78 20.01 10.52
N GLU A 169 -7.44 19.98 11.67
CA GLU A 169 -8.80 19.47 11.80
C GLU A 169 -9.77 20.15 10.82
N ASN A 170 -10.50 19.34 10.05
CA ASN A 170 -11.45 19.77 9.03
C ASN A 170 -10.85 20.67 7.93
N ILE A 171 -9.52 20.69 7.76
CA ILE A 171 -8.84 21.44 6.71
C ILE A 171 -8.51 20.49 5.55
N PRO A 172 -9.08 20.69 4.34
CA PRO A 172 -8.82 19.83 3.20
C PRO A 172 -7.36 19.88 2.74
N VAL A 173 -6.76 18.70 2.56
CA VAL A 173 -5.51 18.48 1.84
C VAL A 173 -5.86 18.13 0.39
N ARG A 174 -5.63 19.05 -0.54
CA ARG A 174 -5.84 18.79 -1.96
C ARG A 174 -4.69 17.95 -2.54
N LEU A 175 -5.01 16.77 -3.05
CA LEU A 175 -4.05 15.85 -3.67
C LEU A 175 -3.96 16.06 -5.19
N THR A 176 -5.11 16.12 -5.84
CA THR A 176 -5.24 16.41 -7.28
C THR A 176 -6.45 17.32 -7.52
N ASN A 177 -6.80 17.58 -8.79
CA ASN A 177 -8.01 18.34 -9.11
C ASN A 177 -9.31 17.60 -8.75
N GLN A 178 -9.24 16.28 -8.59
CA GLN A 178 -10.40 15.42 -8.32
C GLN A 178 -10.43 14.87 -6.89
N ILE A 179 -9.31 14.98 -6.15
CA ILE A 179 -9.12 14.30 -4.88
C ILE A 179 -8.68 15.29 -3.79
N GLN A 180 -9.39 15.26 -2.67
CA GLN A 180 -8.99 15.90 -1.42
C GLN A 180 -9.22 14.96 -0.24
N VAL A 181 -8.39 15.10 0.80
CA VAL A 181 -8.51 14.37 2.06
C VAL A 181 -8.85 15.39 3.15
N ILE A 182 -9.88 15.13 3.95
CA ILE A 182 -10.30 16.02 5.04
C ILE A 182 -10.19 15.23 6.34
N PRO A 183 -9.19 15.54 7.18
CA PRO A 183 -9.03 14.86 8.46
C PRO A 183 -10.06 15.38 9.47
N PHE A 184 -10.62 14.49 10.28
CA PHE A 184 -11.49 14.87 11.40
C PHE A 184 -11.04 14.17 12.69
N ILE A 185 -11.21 14.84 13.84
CA ILE A 185 -10.79 14.29 15.13
C ILE A 185 -11.72 13.15 15.53
N VAL A 186 -11.11 12.03 15.96
CA VAL A 186 -11.83 10.89 16.54
C VAL A 186 -11.60 10.86 18.05
N PRO A 187 -12.66 10.85 18.87
CA PRO A 187 -12.51 10.75 20.32
C PRO A 187 -12.01 9.35 20.70
N HIS A 188 -10.71 9.23 20.85
CA HIS A 188 -10.01 8.01 21.25
C HIS A 188 -8.96 8.35 22.31
N ARG A 189 -8.48 7.36 23.07
CA ARG A 189 -7.35 7.58 23.99
C ARG A 189 -6.18 8.15 23.21
N GLN A 190 -5.67 9.29 23.66
CA GLN A 190 -4.47 9.89 23.10
C GLN A 190 -3.27 9.31 23.84
N GLU A 191 -2.26 8.93 23.07
CA GLU A 191 -0.96 8.51 23.61
C GLU A 191 0.07 9.59 23.27
N TYR A 192 0.89 9.39 22.23
CA TYR A 192 1.90 10.36 21.78
C TYR A 192 1.39 11.38 20.75
N ALA A 193 0.16 11.24 20.26
CA ALA A 193 -0.39 12.07 19.20
C ALA A 193 -1.92 12.16 19.23
N GLU A 194 -2.46 13.07 18.40
CA GLU A 194 -3.88 13.11 18.06
C GLU A 194 -4.33 11.80 17.39
N VAL A 195 -5.64 11.55 17.43
CA VAL A 195 -6.29 10.47 16.67
C VAL A 195 -7.26 11.10 15.68
N VAL A 196 -7.04 10.82 14.40
CA VAL A 196 -7.89 11.31 13.30
C VAL A 196 -8.41 10.18 12.42
N GLY A 197 -9.50 10.46 11.72
CA GLY A 197 -10.04 9.64 10.63
C GLY A 197 -10.13 10.42 9.33
#